data_AF-M8ASS7-F1
#
_entry.id   AF-M8ASS7-F1
#
_cell.length_a   1.000
_cell.length_b   1.000
_cell.length_c   1.000
_cell.angle_alpha   90.00
_cell.angle_beta   90.00
_cell.angle_gamma   90.00
#
_symmetry.space_group_name_H-M   'P 1'
#
loop_
_entity.id
_entity.type
_entity.pdbx_description
1 polymer ?
#
loop_
_entity_poly.entity_id
_entity_poly.type
_entity_poly.pdbx_seq_one_letter_code
_entity_poly.pdbx_strand_id
1 'polypeptide(L)'
;MDRGFRDELRALLLPGAPAALPRLFVRGRHVGGAEEVLRLDEEGALAPLLEGLPRARSHGCCDGCGGMRFLPCFDCSGSRKVLSGVGAAVKGRPERGVVLRCRECNENGLVLCPICS
;
A
#
# COMPACT_ATOMS: atom_id res chain seq x y z
N MET A 1 -4.06 2.66 -5.94
CA MET A 1 -2.68 2.47 -5.42
C MET A 1 -2.37 3.65 -4.51
N ASP A 2 -1.64 3.41 -3.44
CA ASP A 2 -1.08 4.46 -2.58
C ASP A 2 -0.12 5.39 -3.38
N ARG A 3 -0.13 6.69 -3.06
CA ARG A 3 0.64 7.68 -3.79
C ARG A 3 2.14 7.48 -3.65
N GLY A 4 2.62 7.13 -2.45
CA GLY A 4 4.04 6.89 -2.20
C GLY A 4 4.58 5.79 -3.11
N PHE A 5 3.89 4.65 -3.15
CA PHE A 5 4.27 3.54 -4.04
C PHE A 5 4.19 3.90 -5.53
N ARG A 6 3.21 4.70 -5.95
CA ARG A 6 3.11 5.16 -7.35
C ARG A 6 4.26 6.11 -7.71
N ASP A 7 4.64 7.00 -6.80
CA ASP A 7 5.71 7.96 -7.02
C ASP A 7 7.08 7.23 -7.01
N GLU A 8 7.28 6.25 -6.12
CA GLU A 8 8.45 5.36 -6.12
C GLU A 8 8.55 4.56 -7.42
N LEU A 9 7.46 3.94 -7.86
CA LEU A 9 7.41 3.21 -9.13
C LEU A 9 7.82 4.11 -10.30
N ARG A 10 7.30 5.33 -10.36
CA ARG A 10 7.67 6.30 -11.40
C ARG A 10 9.15 6.68 -11.34
N ALA A 11 9.72 6.81 -10.15
CA ALA A 11 11.13 7.14 -9.97
C ALA A 11 12.07 5.99 -10.38
N LEU A 12 11.65 4.74 -10.19
CA LEU A 12 12.43 3.56 -10.56
C LEU A 12 12.31 3.17 -12.04
N LEU A 13 11.25 3.59 -12.72
CA LEU A 13 11.05 3.34 -14.15
C LEU A 13 11.81 4.37 -14.99
N LEU A 14 12.36 3.91 -16.13
CA LEU A 14 13.03 4.79 -17.10
C LEU A 14 12.05 5.85 -17.67
N PRO A 15 12.51 7.05 -18.01
CA PRO A 15 11.69 8.06 -18.66
C PRO A 15 11.00 7.51 -19.92
N GLY A 16 9.68 7.64 -20.00
CA GLY A 16 8.88 7.14 -21.12
C GLY A 16 8.48 5.66 -21.04
N ALA A 17 8.94 4.91 -20.03
CA ALA A 17 8.46 3.56 -19.81
C ALA A 17 6.97 3.57 -19.41
N PRO A 18 6.12 2.72 -20.02
CA PRO A 18 4.73 2.65 -19.64
C PRO A 18 4.60 2.21 -18.18
N ALA A 19 3.89 2.98 -17.36
CA ALA A 19 3.63 2.67 -15.95
C ALA A 19 2.60 1.53 -15.76
N ALA A 20 2.53 0.61 -16.73
CA ALA A 20 1.68 -0.57 -16.68
C ALA A 20 2.13 -1.47 -15.53
N LEU A 21 1.17 -1.89 -14.70
CA LEU A 21 1.36 -2.87 -13.64
C LEU A 21 0.91 -4.25 -14.14
N PRO A 22 1.45 -5.35 -13.60
CA PRO A 22 2.49 -5.40 -12.54
C PRO A 22 3.90 -5.11 -13.07
N ARG A 23 4.80 -4.68 -12.17
CA ARG A 23 6.24 -4.55 -12.40
C ARG A 23 7.01 -5.30 -11.33
N LEU A 24 7.94 -6.17 -11.73
CA LEU A 24 8.78 -6.93 -10.80
C LEU A 24 10.09 -6.21 -10.56
N PHE A 25 10.44 -6.07 -9.28
CA PHE A 25 11.74 -5.59 -8.82
C PHE A 25 12.36 -6.65 -7.92
N VAL A 26 13.63 -6.96 -8.17
CA VAL A 26 14.41 -7.89 -7.33
C VAL A 26 15.61 -7.13 -6.80
N ARG A 27 15.74 -7.05 -5.47
CA ARG A 27 16.82 -6.32 -4.79
C ARG A 27 17.00 -4.87 -5.30
N GLY A 28 15.88 -4.18 -5.51
CA GLY A 28 15.84 -2.79 -5.99
C GLY A 28 16.09 -2.61 -7.49
N ARG A 29 16.27 -3.69 -8.26
CA ARG A 29 16.49 -3.63 -9.72
C ARG A 29 15.22 -4.02 -10.47
N HIS A 30 14.85 -3.23 -11.47
CA HIS A 30 13.71 -3.52 -12.35
C HIS A 30 14.01 -4.76 -13.21
N VAL A 31 13.16 -5.78 -13.11
CA VAL A 31 13.28 -7.03 -13.88
C VAL A 31 12.42 -6.96 -15.15
N GLY A 32 11.18 -6.46 -15.04
CA GLY A 32 10.26 -6.38 -16.18
C GLY A 32 8.79 -6.26 -15.76
N GLY A 33 7.91 -6.21 -16.75
CA GLY A 33 6.46 -6.36 -16.58
C GLY A 33 6.01 -7.82 -16.62
N ALA A 34 4.70 -8.04 -16.70
CA ALA A 34 4.11 -9.38 -16.67
C ALA A 34 4.68 -10.30 -17.77
N GLU A 35 4.72 -9.83 -19.03
CA GLU A 35 5.20 -10.61 -20.17
C GLU A 35 6.69 -10.95 -20.06
N GLU A 36 7.54 -9.99 -19.68
CA GLU A 36 8.97 -10.25 -19.54
C GLU A 36 9.26 -11.22 -18.40
N VAL A 37 8.51 -11.13 -17.30
CA VAL A 37 8.64 -12.03 -16.15
C VAL A 37 8.16 -13.43 -16.49
N LEU A 38 7.04 -13.56 -17.22
CA LEU A 38 6.54 -14.86 -17.67
C LEU A 38 7.57 -15.57 -18.55
N ARG A 39 8.14 -14.86 -19.53
CA ARG A 39 9.20 -15.43 -20.37
C ARG A 39 10.43 -15.87 -19.56
N LEU A 40 10.86 -15.07 -18.57
CA LEU A 40 11.98 -15.45 -17.70
C LEU A 40 11.68 -16.72 -16.88
N ASP A 41 10.43 -16.93 -16.49
CA ASP A 41 10.00 -18.14 -15.78
C ASP A 41 10.05 -19.36 -16.71
N GLU A 42 9.50 -19.23 -17.92
CA GLU A 42 9.51 -20.29 -18.94
C GLU A 42 10.93 -20.68 -19.38
N GLU A 43 11.85 -19.72 -19.45
CA GLU A 43 13.27 -19.94 -19.75
C GLU A 43 14.07 -20.48 -18.54
N GLY A 44 13.46 -20.57 -17.35
CA GLY A 44 14.13 -20.98 -16.11
C GLY A 44 15.09 -19.94 -15.53
N ALA A 45 15.12 -18.72 -16.09
CA ALA A 45 16.00 -17.62 -15.67
C ALA A 45 15.47 -16.83 -14.47
N LEU A 46 14.19 -16.98 -14.12
CA LEU A 46 13.58 -16.30 -12.96
C LEU A 46 14.07 -16.86 -11.62
N ALA A 47 14.16 -18.19 -11.49
CA ALA A 47 14.54 -18.86 -10.24
C ALA A 47 15.90 -18.40 -9.68
N PRO A 48 16.99 -18.29 -10.48
CA PRO A 48 18.26 -17.74 -10.00
C PRO A 48 18.16 -16.30 -9.48
N LEU A 49 17.29 -15.46 -10.03
CA LEU A 49 17.11 -14.08 -9.56
C LEU A 49 16.49 -14.06 -8.15
N LEU A 50 15.63 -15.02 -7.84
CA LEU A 50 14.92 -15.13 -6.56
C LEU A 50 15.72 -15.88 -5.48
N GLU A 51 16.85 -16.48 -5.84
CA GLU A 51 17.68 -17.24 -4.90
C GLU A 51 18.12 -16.37 -3.71
N GLY A 52 18.04 -16.91 -2.50
CA GLY A 52 18.39 -16.20 -1.26
C GLY A 52 17.38 -15.16 -0.78
N LEU A 53 16.28 -14.93 -1.50
CA LEU A 53 15.17 -14.13 -0.97
C LEU A 53 14.42 -14.92 0.11
N PRO A 54 13.91 -14.24 1.16
CA PRO A 54 13.03 -14.88 2.13
C PRO A 54 11.84 -15.49 1.40
N ARG A 55 11.61 -16.79 1.63
CA ARG A 55 10.41 -17.43 1.12
C ARG A 55 9.19 -16.81 1.79
N ALA A 56 8.12 -16.62 1.03
CA ALA A 56 6.83 -16.29 1.62
C ALA A 56 6.53 -17.30 2.73
N ARG A 57 6.04 -16.83 3.88
CA ARG A 57 5.71 -17.71 5.00
C ARG A 57 4.73 -18.76 4.48
N SER A 58 5.13 -20.03 4.58
CA SER A 58 4.31 -21.19 4.19
C SER A 58 3.05 -21.34 5.06
N HIS A 59 3.00 -20.64 6.19
CA HIS A 59 1.93 -20.71 7.17
C HIS A 59 1.17 -19.39 7.23
N GLY A 60 0.08 -19.32 6.46
CA GLY A 60 -0.99 -18.35 6.65
C GLY A 60 -0.70 -16.93 6.20
N CYS A 61 -1.76 -16.27 5.76
CA CYS A 61 -1.80 -14.82 5.66
C CYS A 61 -1.60 -14.20 7.06
N CYS A 62 -1.11 -12.96 7.13
CA CYS A 62 -1.05 -12.21 8.38
C CYS A 62 -2.43 -12.17 9.06
N ASP A 63 -2.53 -12.59 10.31
CA ASP A 63 -3.81 -12.64 11.07
C ASP A 63 -4.50 -11.27 11.17
N GLY A 64 -3.73 -10.18 11.06
CA GLY A 64 -4.27 -8.82 11.06
C GLY A 64 -4.87 -8.37 9.73
N CYS A 65 -4.17 -8.61 8.61
CA CYS A 65 -4.56 -8.04 7.31
C CYS A 65 -4.93 -9.07 6.24
N GLY A 66 -4.92 -10.36 6.54
CA GLY A 66 -5.22 -11.40 5.56
C GLY A 66 -4.26 -11.40 4.36
N GLY A 67 -3.06 -10.83 4.51
CA GLY A 67 -2.05 -10.73 3.44
C GLY A 67 -2.16 -9.46 2.58
N MET A 68 -3.17 -8.61 2.82
CA MET A 68 -3.40 -7.39 2.02
C MET A 68 -2.41 -6.26 2.33
N ARG A 69 -1.73 -6.33 3.48
CA ARG A 69 -0.75 -5.33 4.01
C ARG A 69 -1.30 -3.92 4.27
N PHE A 70 -2.48 -3.60 3.77
CA PHE A 70 -3.22 -2.38 4.05
C PHE A 70 -4.49 -2.69 4.83
N LEU A 71 -4.82 -1.81 5.77
CA LEU A 71 -6.04 -1.84 6.56
C LEU A 71 -6.78 -0.51 6.41
N PRO A 72 -8.12 -0.48 6.55
CA PRO A 72 -8.83 0.78 6.77
C PRO A 72 -8.20 1.55 7.95
N CYS A 73 -8.03 2.85 7.77
CA CYS A 73 -7.50 3.72 8.81
C CYS A 73 -8.36 3.66 10.07
N PHE A 74 -7.72 3.49 11.23
CA PHE A 74 -8.40 3.35 12.51
C PHE A 74 -9.05 4.65 13.00
N ASP A 75 -8.52 5.82 12.61
CA ASP A 75 -9.05 7.12 13.08
C ASP A 75 -10.23 7.62 12.27
N CYS A 76 -10.29 7.26 10.98
CA CYS A 76 -11.33 7.74 10.07
C CYS A 76 -12.19 6.62 9.47
N SER A 77 -11.95 5.37 9.86
CA SER A 77 -12.62 4.17 9.35
C SER A 77 -12.63 4.10 7.82
N GLY A 78 -11.53 4.52 7.18
CA GLY A 78 -11.41 4.58 5.72
C GLY A 78 -12.12 5.76 5.03
N SER A 79 -12.91 6.56 5.74
CA SER A 79 -13.66 7.67 5.13
C SER A 79 -12.82 8.88 4.76
N ARG A 80 -11.59 8.96 5.29
CA ARG A 80 -10.68 10.12 5.22
C ARG A 80 -11.21 11.38 5.89
N LYS A 81 -12.24 11.26 6.73
CA LYS A 81 -12.90 12.37 7.44
C LYS A 81 -12.83 12.14 8.94
N VAL A 82 -12.50 13.20 9.68
CA VAL A 82 -12.55 13.23 11.15
C VAL A 82 -13.32 14.47 11.60
N LEU A 83 -14.04 14.37 12.72
CA LEU A 83 -14.79 15.50 13.28
C LEU A 83 -13.95 16.22 14.33
N SER A 84 -13.74 17.51 14.15
CA SER A 84 -13.08 18.39 15.13
C SER A 84 -14.11 19.30 15.79
N GLY A 85 -13.95 19.56 17.08
CA GLY A 85 -14.83 20.44 17.85
C GLY A 85 -16.00 19.77 18.56
N VAL A 86 -16.00 18.43 18.72
CA VAL A 86 -16.95 17.75 19.62
C VAL A 86 -16.35 17.76 21.04
N GLY A 87 -16.22 18.95 21.62
CA GLY A 87 -16.03 19.10 23.06
C GLY A 87 -17.35 18.82 23.79
N ALA A 88 -17.29 18.28 25.01
CA ALA A 88 -18.46 18.00 25.83
C ALA A 88 -19.48 19.15 25.75
N ALA A 89 -20.72 18.84 25.36
CA ALA A 89 -21.77 19.82 25.14
C ALA A 89 -21.92 20.75 26.35
N VAL A 90 -21.30 21.94 26.30
CA VAL A 90 -21.57 23.00 27.26
C VAL A 90 -22.91 23.62 26.85
N LYS A 91 -23.96 23.15 27.52
CA LYS A 91 -25.30 23.77 27.60
C LYS A 91 -25.87 24.33 26.28
N GLY A 92 -26.50 23.44 25.50
CA GLY A 92 -27.71 23.82 24.75
C GLY A 92 -27.55 24.42 23.35
N ARG A 93 -26.35 24.43 22.75
CA ARG A 93 -26.17 24.76 21.33
C ARG A 93 -25.41 23.64 20.62
N PRO A 94 -25.93 23.04 19.54
CA PRO A 94 -25.18 22.05 18.79
C PRO A 94 -24.02 22.77 18.10
N GLU A 95 -22.80 22.63 18.62
CA GLU A 95 -21.62 23.03 17.89
C GLU A 95 -21.54 22.14 16.64
N ARG A 96 -21.68 22.76 15.47
CA ARG A 96 -21.52 22.03 14.21
C ARG A 96 -20.04 21.68 14.10
N GLY A 97 -19.70 20.44 14.43
CA GLY A 97 -18.34 19.93 14.29
C GLY A 97 -17.82 20.17 12.88
N VAL A 98 -16.56 20.57 12.77
CA VAL A 98 -15.89 20.78 11.48
C VAL A 98 -15.34 19.45 11.00
N VAL A 99 -15.69 19.04 9.78
CA VAL A 99 -15.10 17.85 9.16
C VAL A 99 -13.72 18.22 8.61
N LEU A 100 -12.68 17.62 9.19
CA LEU A 100 -11.32 17.73 8.71
C LEU A 100 -10.91 16.48 7.94
N ARG A 101 -9.91 16.62 7.07
CA ARG A 101 -9.29 15.50 6.37
C ARG A 101 -8.36 14.74 7.33
N CYS A 102 -8.50 13.42 7.40
CA CYS A 102 -7.60 12.57 8.19
C CYS A 102 -6.15 12.71 7.68
N ARG A 103 -5.19 12.79 8.61
CA ARG A 103 -3.75 12.91 8.32
C ARG A 103 -2.98 11.62 8.54
N GLU A 104 -3.59 10.64 9.20
CA GLU A 104 -2.97 9.37 9.57
C GLU A 104 -3.06 8.31 8.47
N CYS A 105 -3.76 8.58 7.37
CA CYS A 105 -3.99 7.63 6.29
C CYS A 105 -3.60 8.17 4.91
N ASN A 106 -3.37 7.26 3.97
CA ASN A 106 -3.08 7.63 2.58
C ASN A 106 -4.31 8.17 1.83
N GLU A 107 -4.18 8.37 0.51
CA GLU A 107 -5.27 8.96 -0.24
C GLU A 107 -6.56 8.15 -0.34
N ASN A 108 -6.45 6.85 -0.03
CA ASN A 108 -7.54 5.89 -0.09
C ASN A 108 -8.15 5.61 1.29
N GLY A 109 -7.70 6.30 2.34
CA GLY A 109 -8.17 6.01 3.71
C GLY A 109 -7.52 4.78 4.33
N LEU A 110 -6.38 4.33 3.80
CA LEU A 110 -5.71 3.11 4.25
C LEU A 110 -4.43 3.42 5.03
N VAL A 111 -4.08 2.52 5.95
CA VAL A 111 -2.82 2.49 6.70
C VAL A 111 -2.11 1.17 6.46
N LEU A 112 -0.80 1.15 6.66
CA LEU A 112 -0.01 -0.08 6.65
C LEU A 112 -0.40 -0.97 7.84
N CYS A 113 -0.42 -2.28 7.62
CA CYS A 113 -0.69 -3.27 8.66
C CYS A 113 0.44 -3.23 9.71
N PRO A 114 0.17 -2.88 10.98
CA PRO A 114 1.21 -2.74 11.99
C PRO A 114 1.90 -4.06 12.37
N ILE A 115 1.39 -5.20 11.90
CA ILE A 115 1.89 -6.54 12.23
C ILE A 115 2.92 -7.04 11.20
N CYS A 116 2.75 -6.70 9.92
CA CYS A 116 3.52 -7.32 8.83
C CYS A 116 4.00 -6.35 7.73
N SER A 117 3.95 -5.05 7.99
CA SER A 117 4.47 -4.02 7.09
C SER A 117 5.90 -3.64 7.43
#